data_AF-A0A094ZPX7-F1
#
_entry.id   AF-A0A094ZPX7-F1
#
_cell.length_a   1.000
_cell.length_b   1.000
_cell.length_c   1.000
_cell.angle_alpha   90.00
_cell.angle_beta   90.00
_cell.angle_gamma   90.00
#
_symmetry.space_group_name_H-M   'P 1'
#
loop_
_entity.id
_entity.type
_entity.pdbx_description
1 polymer ?
#
loop_
_entity_poly.entity_id
_entity_poly.type
_entity_poly.pdbx_seq_one_letter_code
_entity_poly.pdbx_strand_id
1 'polypeptide(L)'
;MSDTSKLTKKDPLADPRVTKNDDGSYTVQLTQSVQLIKDEPPLTSVTLGRVKGRSMVSMLDATGEGSRLEKLLLASADLVGPKGEAFMDNVEASDFLLLIGVASTFLASGQTTGQ
;
A
#
# COMPACT_ATOMS: atom_id res chain seq x y z
N MET A 1 0.26 24.92 10.01
CA MET A 1 0.48 23.76 9.13
C MET A 1 1.89 23.28 9.40
N SER A 2 2.05 22.26 10.25
CA SER A 2 3.36 21.77 10.66
C SER A 2 3.87 20.81 9.61
N ASP A 3 4.90 21.25 8.90
CA ASP A 3 5.61 20.55 7.84
C ASP A 3 6.32 19.31 8.42
N THR A 4 5.66 18.15 8.34
CA THR A 4 6.19 16.84 8.75
C THR A 4 7.35 16.36 7.89
N SER A 5 7.71 17.10 6.83
CA SER A 5 8.76 16.76 5.86
C SER A 5 10.20 16.91 6.38
N LYS A 6 10.40 17.23 7.67
CA LYS A 6 11.73 17.34 8.30
C LYS A 6 12.13 16.15 9.19
N LEU A 7 11.46 15.01 9.06
CA LEU A 7 11.97 13.74 9.58
C LEU A 7 13.12 13.24 8.69
N THR A 8 14.31 13.80 8.93
CA THR A 8 15.65 13.29 8.57
C THR A 8 15.88 12.83 7.13
N LYS A 9 16.81 13.50 6.41
CA LYS A 9 17.39 13.08 5.11
C LYS A 9 18.14 11.72 5.13
N LYS A 10 17.98 10.90 6.17
CA LYS A 10 18.64 9.61 6.33
C LYS A 10 17.68 8.53 5.87
N ASP A 11 18.14 7.63 5.00
CA ASP A 11 17.33 6.49 4.58
C ASP A 11 16.86 5.71 5.83
N PRO A 12 15.55 5.65 6.11
CA PRO A 12 15.03 4.97 7.30
C PRO A 12 15.30 3.47 7.25
N LEU A 13 15.51 2.88 6.07
CA LEU A 13 15.82 1.46 5.93
C LEU A 13 17.26 1.11 6.34
N ALA A 14 18.13 2.12 6.49
CA ALA A 14 19.49 1.96 6.96
C ALA A 14 19.63 2.06 8.50
N ASP A 15 18.52 2.28 9.23
CA ASP A 15 18.55 2.31 10.69
C ASP A 15 18.72 0.88 11.25
N PRO A 16 19.66 0.64 12.19
CA PRO A 16 19.92 -0.70 12.72
C PRO A 16 18.73 -1.32 13.49
N ARG A 17 17.70 -0.53 13.81
CA ARG A 17 16.46 -1.03 14.40
C ARG A 17 15.50 -1.62 13.37
N VAL A 18 15.79 -1.47 12.07
CA VAL A 18 14.94 -1.92 10.98
C VAL A 18 15.50 -3.23 10.42
N THR A 19 14.68 -4.27 10.44
CA THR A 19 14.96 -5.56 9.83
C THR A 19 14.00 -5.80 8.67
N LYS A 20 14.54 -6.13 7.49
CA LYS A 20 13.74 -6.61 6.36
C LYS A 20 13.48 -8.11 6.55
N ASN A 21 12.21 -8.50 6.45
CA ASN A 21 11.78 -9.89 6.57
C ASN A 21 11.71 -10.56 5.18
N ASP A 22 11.68 -11.90 5.16
CA ASP A 22 11.66 -12.69 3.92
C ASP A 22 10.38 -12.49 3.09
N ASP A 23 9.27 -12.17 3.75
CA ASP A 23 7.98 -11.85 3.12
C ASP A 23 7.91 -10.40 2.58
N GLY A 24 9.01 -9.65 2.69
CA GLY A 24 9.11 -8.26 2.25
C GLY A 24 8.49 -7.23 3.21
N SER A 25 8.00 -7.65 4.38
CA SER A 25 7.65 -6.74 5.47
C SER A 25 8.90 -6.20 6.18
N TYR A 26 8.73 -5.17 7.01
CA TYR A 26 9.80 -4.61 7.83
C TYR A 26 9.43 -4.65 9.30
N THR A 27 10.30 -5.20 10.13
CA THR A 27 10.17 -5.11 11.59
C THR A 27 11.03 -3.98 12.11
N VAL A 28 10.45 -3.10 12.93
CA VAL A 28 11.14 -1.95 13.53
C VAL A 28 11.15 -2.12 15.04
N GLN A 29 12.34 -2.15 15.64
CA GLN A 29 12.52 -2.14 17.08
C GLN A 29 12.25 -0.74 17.64
N LEU A 30 11.39 -0.65 18.66
CA LEU A 30 11.06 0.60 19.31
C LEU A 30 12.16 0.96 20.32
N THR A 31 12.55 2.23 20.35
CA THR A 31 13.52 2.73 21.34
C THR A 31 12.97 2.66 22.76
N GLN A 32 11.66 2.75 22.91
CA GLN A 32 10.96 2.64 24.18
C GLN A 32 9.80 1.68 24.01
N SER A 33 9.63 0.78 24.97
CA SER A 33 8.50 -0.13 25.00
C SER A 33 7.20 0.65 25.22
N VAL A 34 6.15 0.33 24.47
CA VAL A 34 4.86 1.01 24.55
C VAL A 34 3.82 0.09 25.18
N GLN A 35 3.24 0.50 26.31
CA GLN A 35 2.13 -0.21 26.95
C GLN A 35 0.82 0.15 26.24
N LEU A 36 0.30 -0.74 25.40
CA LEU A 36 -0.95 -0.51 24.66
C LEU A 36 -2.19 -0.91 25.46
N ILE A 37 -2.14 -2.09 26.09
CA ILE A 37 -3.24 -2.67 26.86
C ILE A 37 -2.73 -2.97 28.26
N LYS A 38 -3.47 -2.58 29.30
CA LYS A 38 -3.09 -2.86 30.69
C LYS A 38 -3.03 -4.38 30.90
N ASP A 39 -1.96 -4.84 31.55
CA ASP A 39 -1.69 -6.26 31.89
C ASP A 39 -1.23 -7.16 30.72
N GLU A 40 -0.98 -6.60 29.53
CA GLU A 40 -0.28 -7.30 28.42
C GLU A 40 1.21 -6.95 28.37
N PRO A 41 2.07 -7.81 27.80
CA PRO A 41 3.45 -7.45 27.54
C PRO A 41 3.54 -6.17 26.69
N PRO A 42 4.43 -5.22 27.03
CA PRO A 42 4.54 -3.99 26.27
C PRO A 42 5.10 -4.27 24.87
N LEU A 43 4.64 -3.48 23.90
CA LEU A 43 5.10 -3.60 22.52
C LEU A 43 6.53 -3.06 22.42
N THR A 44 7.45 -3.91 21.98
CA THR A 44 8.88 -3.55 21.80
C THR A 44 9.27 -3.44 20.33
N SER A 45 8.45 -3.96 19.41
CA SER A 45 8.67 -3.88 17.97
C SER A 45 7.36 -3.79 17.22
N VAL A 46 7.40 -3.24 16.00
CA VAL A 46 6.25 -3.17 15.09
C VAL A 46 6.64 -3.81 13.77
N THR A 47 5.83 -4.73 13.27
CA THR A 47 5.95 -5.25 11.90
C THR A 47 5.05 -4.46 10.97
N LEU A 48 5.67 -3.76 10.03
CA LEU A 48 5.03 -3.02 8.96
C LEU A 48 4.88 -3.94 7.75
N GLY A 49 3.65 -4.37 7.49
CA GLY A 49 3.31 -5.13 6.29
C GLY A 49 3.45 -4.30 5.02
N ARG A 50 3.50 -4.98 3.87
CA ARG A 50 3.49 -4.33 2.56
C ARG A 50 2.14 -3.62 2.35
N VAL A 51 2.18 -2.40 1.85
CA VAL A 51 0.97 -1.64 1.52
C VAL A 51 0.19 -2.43 0.47
N LYS A 52 -1.10 -2.65 0.73
CA LYS A 52 -2.01 -3.37 -0.17
C LYS A 52 -2.66 -2.42 -1.15
N GLY A 53 -3.17 -2.96 -2.27
CA GLY A 53 -3.86 -2.21 -3.31
C GLY A 53 -4.97 -1.33 -2.74
N ARG A 54 -5.78 -1.85 -1.83
CA ARG A 54 -6.85 -1.07 -1.20
C ARG A 54 -6.35 0.10 -0.36
N SER A 55 -5.28 -0.08 0.41
CA SER A 55 -4.65 1.02 1.14
C SER A 55 -4.10 2.07 0.18
N MET A 56 -3.55 1.64 -0.96
CA MET A 56 -3.08 2.56 -2.01
C MET A 56 -4.24 3.32 -2.67
N VAL A 57 -5.38 2.67 -2.92
CA VAL A 57 -6.62 3.35 -3.36
C VAL A 57 -7.01 4.45 -2.37
N SER A 58 -7.07 4.14 -1.08
CA SER A 58 -7.39 5.15 -0.06
C SER A 58 -6.40 6.30 -0.01
N MET A 59 -5.10 6.04 -0.26
CA MET A 59 -4.09 7.08 -0.36
C MET A 59 -4.27 7.96 -1.61
N LEU A 60 -4.57 7.37 -2.76
CA LEU A 60 -4.80 8.08 -4.02
C LEU A 60 -6.14 8.84 -4.03
N ASP A 61 -7.12 8.40 -3.24
CA ASP A 61 -8.37 9.13 -3.04
C ASP A 61 -8.16 10.46 -2.31
N ALA A 62 -7.06 10.64 -1.57
CA ALA A 62 -6.68 11.97 -1.08
C ALA A 62 -6.42 12.97 -2.24
N THR A 63 -6.10 12.46 -3.43
CA THR A 63 -5.99 13.24 -4.69
C THR A 63 -7.19 13.08 -5.62
N GLY A 64 -8.23 12.34 -5.19
CA GLY A 64 -9.49 12.15 -5.93
C GLY A 64 -9.47 11.10 -7.04
N GLU A 65 -8.37 10.36 -7.23
CA GLU A 65 -8.21 9.43 -8.36
C GLU A 65 -8.29 7.94 -7.96
N GLY A 66 -8.12 7.60 -6.68
CA GLY A 66 -8.00 6.21 -6.22
C GLY A 66 -9.15 5.30 -6.66
N SER A 67 -10.38 5.66 -6.28
CA SER A 67 -11.61 4.93 -6.59
C SER A 67 -11.86 4.80 -8.10
N ARG A 68 -11.42 5.79 -8.90
CA ARG A 68 -11.53 5.73 -10.36
C ARG A 68 -10.53 4.72 -10.93
N LEU A 69 -9.29 4.77 -10.46
CA LEU A 69 -8.21 3.89 -10.91
C LEU A 69 -8.45 2.43 -10.49
N GLU A 70 -9.01 2.20 -9.31
CA GLU A 70 -9.49 0.88 -8.88
C GLU A 70 -10.52 0.32 -9.86
N LYS A 71 -11.56 1.10 -10.17
CA LYS A 71 -12.61 0.68 -11.11
C LYS A 71 -12.06 0.41 -12.50
N LEU A 72 -11.14 1.24 -12.99
CA LEU A 72 -10.46 1.03 -14.27
C LEU A 72 -9.72 -0.30 -14.28
N LEU A 73 -8.94 -0.57 -13.23
CA LEU A 73 -8.18 -1.80 -13.11
C LEU A 73 -9.09 -3.02 -13.06
N LEU A 74 -10.08 -3.02 -12.17
CA LEU A 74 -11.00 -4.13 -11.99
C LEU A 74 -11.81 -4.42 -13.26
N ALA A 75 -12.28 -3.38 -13.95
CA ALA A 75 -12.98 -3.53 -15.23
C ALA A 75 -12.05 -4.06 -16.33
N SER A 76 -10.81 -3.59 -16.41
CA SER A 76 -9.83 -4.05 -17.41
C SER A 76 -9.42 -5.51 -17.20
N ALA A 77 -9.49 -6.00 -15.97
CA ALA A 77 -9.17 -7.37 -15.61
C ALA A 77 -10.40 -8.30 -15.52
N ASP A 78 -11.61 -7.79 -15.81
CA ASP A 78 -12.89 -8.49 -15.61
C ASP A 78 -13.05 -9.07 -14.18
N LEU A 79 -12.54 -8.34 -13.20
CA LEU A 79 -12.59 -8.71 -11.79
C LEU A 79 -13.79 -8.03 -11.11
N VAL A 80 -14.89 -8.75 -11.01
CA VAL A 80 -16.14 -8.23 -10.41
C VAL A 80 -16.51 -8.92 -9.10
N GLY A 81 -17.17 -8.16 -8.22
CA GLY A 81 -17.69 -8.66 -6.95
C GLY A 81 -16.61 -9.21 -6.02
N PRO A 82 -16.86 -10.34 -5.31
CA PRO A 82 -15.93 -10.87 -4.30
C PRO A 82 -14.51 -11.16 -4.81
N LYS A 83 -14.34 -11.46 -6.10
CA LYS A 83 -13.01 -11.67 -6.71
C LYS A 83 -12.22 -10.38 -6.81
N GLY A 84 -12.87 -9.28 -7.20
CA GLY A 84 -12.26 -7.96 -7.24
C GLY A 84 -11.87 -7.47 -5.85
N GLU A 85 -12.74 -7.70 -4.87
CA GLU A 85 -12.44 -7.37 -3.48
C GLU A 85 -11.23 -8.14 -2.94
N ALA A 86 -11.24 -9.47 -3.11
CA ALA A 86 -10.12 -10.31 -2.69
C ALA A 86 -8.82 -9.93 -3.41
N PHE A 87 -8.89 -9.57 -4.69
CA PHE A 87 -7.74 -9.07 -5.43
C PHE A 87 -7.18 -7.78 -4.80
N MET A 88 -8.03 -6.79 -4.51
CA MET A 88 -7.62 -5.50 -3.95
C MET A 88 -7.06 -5.60 -2.53
N ASP A 89 -7.50 -6.57 -1.75
CA ASP A 89 -6.97 -6.86 -0.41
C ASP A 89 -5.58 -7.52 -0.44
N ASN A 90 -5.27 -8.25 -1.50
CA ASN A 90 -4.07 -9.07 -1.56
C ASN A 90 -2.97 -8.50 -2.46
N VAL A 91 -3.35 -7.81 -3.54
CA VAL A 91 -2.41 -7.18 -4.47
C VAL A 91 -1.53 -6.17 -3.74
N GLU A 92 -0.25 -6.17 -4.05
CA GLU A 92 0.68 -5.22 -3.47
C GLU A 92 0.54 -3.86 -4.13
N ALA A 93 0.79 -2.79 -3.39
CA ALA A 93 0.68 -1.44 -3.91
C ALA A 93 1.56 -1.17 -5.14
N SER A 94 2.76 -1.78 -5.21
CA SER A 94 3.64 -1.68 -6.37
C SER A 94 3.00 -2.29 -7.62
N ASP A 95 2.40 -3.47 -7.47
CA ASP A 95 1.74 -4.18 -8.57
C ASP A 95 0.46 -3.45 -8.98
N PHE A 96 -0.31 -2.96 -8.02
CA PHE A 96 -1.49 -2.13 -8.27
C PHE A 96 -1.14 -0.90 -9.13
N LEU A 97 -0.09 -0.13 -8.77
CA LEU A 97 0.35 1.03 -9.54
C LEU A 97 0.83 0.64 -10.94
N LEU A 98 1.57 -0.46 -11.07
CA LEU A 98 2.01 -0.98 -12.37
C LEU A 98 0.81 -1.35 -13.25
N LEU A 99 -0.14 -2.10 -12.70
CA LEU A 99 -1.34 -2.56 -13.41
C LEU A 99 -2.22 -1.39 -13.83
N ILE A 100 -2.36 -0.34 -13.02
CA ILE A 100 -3.02 0.90 -13.42
C ILE A 100 -2.28 1.57 -14.58
N GLY A 101 -0.94 1.63 -14.52
CA GLY A 101 -0.13 2.19 -15.59
C GLY A 101 -0.40 1.49 -16.92
N VAL A 102 -0.45 0.16 -16.90
CA VAL A 102 -0.82 -0.67 -18.06
C VAL A 102 -2.27 -0.42 -18.47
N ALA A 103 -3.23 -0.50 -17.55
CA ALA A 103 -4.65 -0.32 -17.84
C ALA A 103 -4.97 1.07 -18.43
N SER A 104 -4.24 2.11 -18.00
CA SER A 104 -4.40 3.46 -18.51
C SER A 104 -3.95 3.61 -19.97
N THR A 105 -3.10 2.71 -20.49
CA THR A 105 -2.74 2.70 -21.91
C THR A 105 -3.93 2.39 -22.81
N PHE A 106 -4.89 1.59 -22.32
CA PHE A 106 -6.14 1.29 -23.03
C PHE A 106 -7.04 2.52 -23.16
N LEU A 107 -7.04 3.41 -22.16
CA LEU A 107 -7.75 4.69 -22.25
C LEU A 107 -7.14 5.62 -23.29
N ALA A 108 -5.81 5.64 -23.39
CA ALA A 108 -5.11 6.47 -24.36
C ALA A 108 -5.26 5.94 -25.81
N SER A 109 -5.37 4.63 -25.99
CA SER A 109 -5.55 4.00 -27.30
C SER A 109 -7.01 3.93 -27.77
N GLY A 110 -7.98 4.30 -26.93
CA GLY A 110 -9.40 4.15 -27.20
C GLY A 110 -9.87 2.69 -27.23
N GLN A 111 -9.02 1.73 -26.85
CA GLN A 111 -9.38 0.33 -26.75
C GLN A 111 -10.11 0.08 -25.43
N THR A 112 -11.43 0.23 -25.44
CA THR A 112 -12.25 -0.26 -24.36
C THR A 112 -12.38 -1.77 -24.52
N THR A 113 -11.60 -2.53 -23.74
CA THR A 113 -11.70 -3.99 -23.55
C THR A 113 -11.42 -4.85 -24.80
N GLY A 114 -10.30 -5.58 -24.79
CA GLY A 114 -10.12 -6.94 -25.34
C GLY A 114 -10.75 -7.36 -26.68
N GLN A 115 -11.00 -6.47 -27.64
CA GLN A 115 -11.29 -6.76 -29.05
C GLN A 115 -10.59 -5.75 -29.95
#